data_AF-A0A7W1RY32-F1
#
_entry.id   AF-A0A7W1RY32-F1
#
_cell.length_a   1.000
_cell.length_b   1.000
_cell.length_c   1.000
_cell.angle_alpha   90.00
_cell.angle_beta   90.00
_cell.angle_gamma   90.00
#
_symmetry.space_group_name_H-M   'P 1'
#
loop_
_entity.id
_entity.type
_entity.pdbx_description
1 polymer ?
#
loop_
_entity_poly.entity_id
_entity_poly.type
_entity_poly.pdbx_seq_one_letter_code
_entity_poly.pdbx_strand_id
1 'polypeptide(L)'
;RWVVRADGATAPAEGDEAAARQPRVGLLEEFGPEGWSELVNDFIAGVPVRSATLVEAIAARQATAVVEQAHQLAGASALLDLPTVSQICRRIEDAAGSGRWPQVDGFAATLERELTAAIGRLRAEVAALAAGGGDDIVTTSVGGRAAEEVARTSVPRERVSASTTGP
;
A
#
# COMPACT_ATOMS: atom_id res chain seq x y z
N ARG A 1 5.52 -21.96 -12.25
CA ARG A 1 4.52 -21.96 -13.35
C ARG A 1 3.39 -22.88 -12.94
N TRP A 2 2.27 -22.31 -12.51
CA TRP A 2 1.10 -23.09 -12.08
C TRP A 2 0.42 -23.66 -13.34
N VAL A 3 0.10 -24.94 -13.33
CA VAL A 3 -0.67 -25.56 -14.42
C VAL A 3 -2.14 -25.56 -13.97
N VAL A 4 -2.88 -24.54 -14.40
CA VAL A 4 -4.31 -24.38 -14.08
C VAL A 4 -5.14 -24.92 -15.25
N ARG A 5 -6.10 -25.82 -14.97
CA ARG A 5 -7.24 -26.06 -15.87
C ARG A 5 -8.25 -24.94 -15.64
N ALA A 6 -8.42 -24.08 -16.64
CA ALA A 6 -9.35 -22.98 -16.59
C ALA A 6 -10.75 -23.45 -16.99
N ASP A 7 -11.75 -23.22 -16.14
CA ASP A 7 -13.14 -23.09 -16.56
C ASP A 7 -13.90 -22.18 -15.59
N GLY A 8 -14.58 -21.18 -16.14
CA GLY A 8 -15.73 -20.51 -15.53
C GLY A 8 -15.46 -19.34 -14.58
N ALA A 9 -15.24 -18.15 -15.15
CA ALA A 9 -15.29 -16.89 -14.41
C ALA A 9 -16.74 -16.48 -14.08
N THR A 10 -16.97 -15.99 -12.85
CA THR A 10 -17.93 -14.90 -12.56
C THR A 10 -17.61 -14.27 -11.20
N ALA A 11 -17.51 -12.94 -11.18
CA ALA A 11 -17.70 -12.02 -10.05
C ALA A 11 -19.00 -11.21 -10.32
N PRO A 12 -19.53 -10.34 -9.42
CA PRO A 12 -19.05 -9.93 -8.09
C PRO A 12 -20.14 -9.91 -6.99
N ALA A 13 -19.75 -9.66 -5.73
CA ALA A 13 -20.58 -8.97 -4.75
C ALA A 13 -19.69 -8.27 -3.71
N GLU A 14 -19.90 -6.96 -3.60
CA GLU A 14 -19.27 -6.03 -2.68
C GLU A 14 -19.82 -6.21 -1.26
N GLY A 15 -18.99 -5.96 -0.25
CA GLY A 15 -19.36 -6.06 1.16
C GLY A 15 -18.22 -5.63 2.06
N ASP A 16 -18.29 -4.35 2.43
CA ASP A 16 -17.54 -3.57 3.42
C ASP A 16 -16.85 -4.35 4.55
N GLU A 17 -15.53 -4.16 4.70
CA GLU A 17 -14.91 -3.92 5.99
C GLU A 17 -13.56 -3.23 5.78
N ALA A 18 -13.58 -1.92 5.94
CA ALA A 18 -12.41 -1.06 6.02
C ALA A 18 -11.53 -1.46 7.21
N ALA A 19 -10.71 -2.51 7.02
CA ALA A 19 -9.55 -2.75 7.88
C ALA A 19 -8.64 -1.52 7.77
N ALA A 20 -8.44 -0.86 8.90
CA ALA A 20 -7.72 0.39 9.05
C ALA A 20 -6.51 0.48 8.11
N ARG A 21 -6.61 1.41 7.14
CA ARG A 21 -5.49 1.88 6.33
C ARG A 21 -4.34 2.23 7.27
N GLN A 22 -3.27 1.45 7.27
CA GLN A 22 -1.97 2.02 7.55
C GLN A 22 -1.43 2.49 6.20
N PRO A 23 -1.42 3.80 5.89
CA PRO A 23 -0.75 4.25 4.69
C PRO A 23 0.71 3.80 4.76
N ARG A 24 1.29 3.33 3.64
CA ARG A 24 2.73 3.02 3.50
C ARG A 24 3.65 4.09 4.08
N VAL A 25 3.16 5.33 4.08
CA VAL A 25 3.77 6.51 4.70
C VAL A 25 4.08 6.28 6.19
N GLY A 26 3.19 5.62 6.95
CA GLY A 26 3.40 5.38 8.38
C GLY A 26 4.56 4.43 8.68
N LEU A 27 4.73 3.37 7.87
CA LEU A 27 5.88 2.45 8.01
C LEU A 27 7.20 3.10 7.57
N LEU A 28 7.18 3.91 6.51
CA LEU A 28 8.38 4.64 6.10
C LEU A 28 8.77 5.72 7.12
N GLU A 29 7.79 6.39 7.75
CA GLU A 29 8.01 7.33 8.86
C GLU A 29 8.52 6.62 10.13
N GLU A 30 8.04 5.41 10.41
CA GLU A 30 8.40 4.64 11.61
C GLU A 30 9.79 3.98 11.49
N PHE A 31 10.10 3.38 10.35
CA PHE A 31 11.31 2.56 10.15
C PHE A 31 12.40 3.22 9.30
N GLY A 32 12.10 4.35 8.67
CA GLY A 32 13.01 5.02 7.73
C GLY A 32 13.22 4.25 6.42
N PRO A 33 13.96 4.83 5.46
CA PRO A 33 14.23 4.21 4.16
C PRO A 33 14.92 2.85 4.24
N GLU A 34 15.86 2.70 5.18
CA GLU A 34 16.62 1.47 5.38
C GLU A 34 15.73 0.37 5.95
N GLY A 35 14.94 0.66 6.99
CA GLY A 35 14.04 -0.32 7.59
C GLY A 35 12.89 -0.72 6.66
N TRP A 36 12.37 0.22 5.86
CA TRP A 36 11.44 -0.11 4.78
C TRP A 36 12.07 -1.06 3.75
N SER A 37 13.31 -0.79 3.34
CA SER A 37 14.03 -1.63 2.38
C SER A 37 14.27 -3.04 2.93
N GLU A 38 14.60 -3.17 4.22
CA GLU A 38 14.75 -4.46 4.90
C GLU A 38 13.42 -5.25 4.90
N LEU A 39 12.33 -4.63 5.35
CA LEU A 39 11.00 -5.26 5.38
C LEU A 39 10.54 -5.73 3.99
N VAL A 40 10.75 -4.90 2.96
CA VAL A 40 10.42 -5.26 1.59
C VAL A 40 11.28 -6.42 1.09
N ASN A 41 12.58 -6.40 1.36
CA ASN A 41 13.50 -7.45 0.91
C ASN A 41 13.18 -8.79 1.61
N ASP A 42 12.88 -8.77 2.90
CA ASP A 42 12.48 -9.96 3.66
C ASP A 42 11.18 -10.58 3.11
N PHE A 43 10.19 -9.74 2.81
CA PHE A 43 8.97 -10.21 2.17
C PHE A 43 9.26 -10.84 0.81
N ILE A 44 10.02 -10.16 -0.07
CA ILE A 44 10.36 -10.66 -1.40
C ILE A 44 11.12 -11.98 -1.33
N ALA A 45 12.05 -12.12 -0.39
CA ALA A 45 12.81 -13.35 -0.18
C ALA A 45 11.93 -14.51 0.34
N GLY A 46 10.91 -14.20 1.14
CA GLY A 46 9.97 -15.18 1.69
C GLY A 46 8.89 -15.67 0.72
N VAL A 47 8.48 -14.87 -0.27
CA VAL A 47 7.38 -15.21 -1.19
C VAL A 47 7.61 -16.53 -1.95
N PRO A 48 8.79 -16.83 -2.54
CA PRO A 48 9.00 -18.07 -3.27
C PRO A 48 8.70 -19.33 -2.45
N VAL A 49 9.19 -19.38 -1.21
CA VAL A 49 8.98 -20.52 -0.31
C VAL A 49 7.49 -20.65 0.06
N ARG A 50 6.87 -19.56 0.53
CA ARG A 50 5.46 -19.55 0.95
C ARG A 50 4.53 -19.88 -0.21
N SER A 51 4.81 -19.36 -1.40
CA SER A 51 4.03 -19.66 -2.60
C SER A 51 4.14 -21.12 -3.00
N ALA A 52 5.33 -21.73 -2.93
CA ALA A 52 5.51 -23.15 -3.21
C ALA A 52 4.74 -24.03 -2.21
N THR A 53 4.86 -23.74 -0.91
CA THR A 53 4.12 -24.47 0.13
C THR A 53 2.60 -24.33 -0.05
N LEU A 54 2.11 -23.15 -0.42
CA LEU A 54 0.69 -22.94 -0.71
C LEU A 54 0.23 -23.74 -1.94
N VAL A 55 1.03 -23.81 -3.01
CA VAL A 55 0.75 -24.65 -4.19
C VAL A 55 0.62 -26.11 -3.79
N GLU A 56 1.57 -26.62 -3.01
CA GLU A 56 1.60 -28.01 -2.58
C GLU A 56 0.37 -28.34 -1.72
N ALA A 57 0.03 -27.47 -0.78
CA ALA A 57 -1.16 -27.63 0.06
C ALA A 57 -2.46 -27.62 -0.76
N ILE A 58 -2.56 -26.74 -1.77
CA ILE A 58 -3.72 -26.68 -2.69
C ILE A 58 -3.82 -27.96 -3.52
N ALA A 59 -2.70 -28.43 -4.07
CA ALA A 59 -2.65 -29.66 -4.86
C ALA A 59 -3.03 -30.89 -4.02
N ALA A 60 -2.60 -30.93 -2.77
CA ALA A 60 -2.94 -31.98 -1.81
C ALA A 60 -4.32 -31.82 -1.17
N ARG A 61 -5.07 -30.74 -1.50
CA ARG A 61 -6.39 -30.43 -0.94
C ARG A 61 -6.40 -30.41 0.60
N GLN A 62 -5.32 -29.92 1.19
CA GLN A 62 -5.15 -29.85 2.65
C GLN A 62 -5.69 -28.53 3.18
N ALA A 63 -6.99 -28.49 3.48
CA ALA A 63 -7.68 -27.25 3.88
C ALA A 63 -6.95 -26.47 4.99
N THR A 64 -6.56 -27.16 6.07
CA THR A 64 -5.83 -26.52 7.19
C THR A 64 -4.52 -25.88 6.75
N ALA A 65 -3.72 -26.59 5.94
CA ALA A 65 -2.44 -26.07 5.44
C ALA A 65 -2.65 -24.88 4.49
N VAL A 66 -3.67 -24.94 3.61
CA VAL A 66 -4.02 -23.83 2.72
C VAL A 66 -4.43 -22.59 3.50
N VAL A 67 -5.30 -22.76 4.50
CA VAL A 67 -5.75 -21.66 5.38
C VAL A 67 -4.56 -21.04 6.10
N GLU A 68 -3.70 -21.85 6.71
CA GLU A 68 -2.54 -21.35 7.45
C GLU A 68 -1.58 -20.56 6.55
N GLN A 69 -1.21 -21.11 5.39
CA GLN A 69 -0.29 -20.44 4.47
C GLN A 69 -0.87 -19.16 3.88
N ALA A 70 -2.16 -19.19 3.50
CA ALA A 70 -2.85 -18.01 3.00
C ALA A 70 -2.96 -16.93 4.08
N HIS A 71 -3.26 -17.30 5.32
CA HIS A 71 -3.36 -16.37 6.46
C HIS A 71 -2.04 -15.65 6.74
N GLN A 72 -0.93 -16.40 6.80
CA GLN A 72 0.40 -15.80 7.01
C GLN A 72 0.76 -14.83 5.87
N LEU A 73 0.48 -15.21 4.62
CA LEU A 73 0.73 -14.35 3.48
C LEU A 73 -0.19 -13.13 3.47
N ALA A 74 -1.45 -13.25 3.92
CA ALA A 74 -2.38 -12.14 4.05
C ALA A 74 -1.87 -11.08 5.02
N GLY A 75 -1.34 -11.51 6.17
CA GLY A 75 -0.74 -10.63 7.19
C GLY A 75 0.51 -9.92 6.67
N ALA A 76 1.44 -10.68 6.07
CA ALA A 76 2.66 -10.10 5.50
C ALA A 76 2.35 -9.10 4.36
N SER A 77 1.35 -9.39 3.54
CA SER A 77 0.89 -8.51 2.47
C SER A 77 0.18 -7.26 3.01
N ALA A 78 -0.57 -7.39 4.10
CA ALA A 78 -1.22 -6.25 4.75
C ALA A 78 -0.20 -5.28 5.37
N LEU A 79 0.88 -5.81 5.97
CA LEU A 79 1.98 -5.01 6.51
C LEU A 79 2.62 -4.12 5.43
N LEU A 80 2.73 -4.60 4.20
CA LEU A 80 3.31 -3.84 3.08
C LEU A 80 2.28 -3.07 2.25
N ASP A 81 1.06 -2.89 2.77
CA ASP A 81 -0.05 -2.24 2.07
C ASP A 81 -0.25 -2.81 0.64
N LEU A 82 -0.38 -4.14 0.57
CA LEU A 82 -0.76 -4.90 -0.62
C LEU A 82 -2.19 -5.43 -0.46
N PRO A 83 -3.21 -4.55 -0.48
CA PRO A 83 -4.59 -4.91 -0.12
C PRO A 83 -5.18 -5.97 -1.05
N THR A 84 -4.89 -5.90 -2.35
CA THR A 84 -5.35 -6.89 -3.33
C THR A 84 -4.81 -8.28 -3.02
N VAL A 85 -3.51 -8.40 -2.70
CA VAL A 85 -2.89 -9.69 -2.34
C VAL A 85 -3.50 -10.22 -1.04
N SER A 86 -3.61 -9.37 -0.02
CA SER A 86 -4.21 -9.73 1.27
C SER A 86 -5.66 -10.22 1.12
N GLN A 87 -6.47 -9.53 0.32
CA GLN A 87 -7.87 -9.90 0.08
C GLN A 87 -7.99 -11.24 -0.67
N ILE A 88 -7.12 -11.51 -1.66
CA ILE A 88 -7.13 -12.80 -2.36
C ILE A 88 -6.77 -13.94 -1.41
N CYS A 89 -5.78 -13.75 -0.54
CA CYS A 89 -5.43 -14.74 0.48
C CYS A 89 -6.62 -15.05 1.40
N ARG A 90 -7.34 -14.04 1.89
CA ARG A 90 -8.56 -14.26 2.70
C ARG A 90 -9.65 -15.03 1.94
N ARG A 91 -9.80 -14.78 0.64
CA ARG A 91 -10.73 -15.55 -0.21
C ARG A 91 -10.29 -17.00 -0.38
N ILE A 92 -8.99 -17.26 -0.44
CA ILE A 92 -8.42 -18.61 -0.45
C ILE A 92 -8.70 -19.30 0.89
N GLU A 93 -8.49 -18.62 2.02
CA GLU A 93 -8.80 -19.14 3.37
C GLU A 93 -10.27 -19.59 3.46
N ASP A 94 -11.21 -18.70 3.11
CA ASP A 94 -12.65 -18.99 3.17
C ASP A 94 -13.06 -20.13 2.23
N ALA A 95 -12.56 -20.12 0.99
CA ALA A 95 -12.87 -21.16 0.01
C ALA A 95 -12.29 -22.53 0.42
N ALA A 96 -11.07 -22.57 0.95
CA ALA A 96 -10.43 -23.79 1.43
C ALA A 96 -11.12 -24.34 2.69
N GLY A 97 -11.44 -23.47 3.65
CA GLY A 97 -12.19 -23.83 4.87
C GLY A 97 -13.58 -24.39 4.56
N SER A 98 -14.17 -23.95 3.45
CA SER A 98 -15.48 -24.44 2.97
C SER A 98 -15.40 -25.56 1.93
N GLY A 99 -14.19 -26.07 1.61
CA GLY A 99 -13.99 -27.14 0.61
C GLY A 99 -14.31 -26.77 -0.84
N ARG A 100 -14.41 -25.47 -1.18
CA ARG A 100 -14.74 -24.95 -2.52
C ARG A 100 -13.50 -24.89 -3.40
N TRP A 101 -12.90 -26.05 -3.63
CA TRP A 101 -11.63 -26.23 -4.32
C TRP A 101 -11.51 -25.61 -5.72
N PRO A 102 -12.54 -25.64 -6.59
CA PRO A 102 -12.48 -24.92 -7.87
C PRO A 102 -12.26 -23.40 -7.71
N GLN A 103 -12.83 -22.80 -6.64
CA GLN A 103 -12.61 -21.38 -6.34
C GLN A 103 -11.21 -21.15 -5.78
N VAL A 104 -10.70 -22.06 -4.93
CA VAL A 104 -9.31 -22.01 -4.47
C VAL A 104 -8.34 -21.97 -5.66
N ASP A 105 -8.54 -22.84 -6.65
CA ASP A 105 -7.69 -22.90 -7.84
C ASP A 105 -7.74 -21.58 -8.64
N GLY A 106 -8.93 -21.01 -8.82
CA GLY A 106 -9.12 -19.72 -9.50
C GLY A 106 -8.51 -18.53 -8.73
N PHE A 107 -8.63 -18.51 -7.41
CA PHE A 107 -8.02 -17.48 -6.57
C PHE A 107 -6.50 -17.62 -6.53
N ALA A 108 -5.96 -18.84 -6.49
CA ALA A 108 -4.52 -19.08 -6.47
C ALA A 108 -3.84 -18.61 -7.78
N ALA A 109 -4.49 -18.84 -8.93
CA ALA A 109 -4.03 -18.29 -10.21
C ALA A 109 -4.00 -16.76 -10.21
N THR A 110 -4.97 -16.14 -9.54
CA THR A 110 -5.06 -14.68 -9.40
C THR A 110 -3.99 -14.16 -8.43
N LEU A 111 -3.77 -14.87 -7.32
CA LEU A 111 -2.74 -14.57 -6.33
C LEU A 111 -1.34 -14.54 -6.96
N GLU A 112 -0.98 -15.52 -7.79
CA GLU A 112 0.33 -15.56 -8.47
C GLU A 112 0.59 -14.29 -9.30
N ARG A 113 -0.42 -13.85 -10.07
CA ARG A 113 -0.30 -12.64 -10.91
C ARG A 113 -0.14 -11.40 -10.05
N GLU A 114 -0.96 -11.26 -9.01
CA GLU A 114 -0.92 -10.09 -8.13
C GLU A 114 0.36 -10.02 -7.30
N LEU A 115 0.86 -11.16 -6.81
CA LEU A 115 2.17 -11.24 -6.14
C LEU A 115 3.31 -10.81 -7.06
N THR A 116 3.31 -11.29 -8.30
CA THR A 116 4.33 -10.93 -9.30
C THR A 116 4.32 -9.43 -9.56
N ALA A 117 3.13 -8.85 -9.77
CA ALA A 117 2.98 -7.42 -9.98
C ALA A 117 3.38 -6.60 -8.75
N ALA A 118 3.00 -7.05 -7.54
CA ALA A 118 3.36 -6.40 -6.29
C ALA A 118 4.88 -6.40 -6.04
N ILE A 119 5.55 -7.54 -6.22
CA ILE A 119 7.01 -7.64 -6.10
C ILE A 119 7.70 -6.69 -7.07
N GLY A 120 7.20 -6.59 -8.31
CA GLY A 120 7.74 -5.64 -9.30
C GLY A 120 7.67 -4.19 -8.82
N ARG A 121 6.52 -3.78 -8.25
CA ARG A 121 6.34 -2.43 -7.69
C ARG A 121 7.25 -2.18 -6.49
N LEU A 122 7.30 -3.11 -5.54
CA LEU A 122 8.12 -2.98 -4.33
C LEU A 122 9.62 -2.88 -4.66
N ARG A 123 10.11 -3.66 -5.63
CA ARG A 123 11.50 -3.54 -6.10
C ARG A 123 11.80 -2.18 -6.70
N ALA A 124 10.87 -1.63 -7.48
CA ALA A 124 11.03 -0.30 -8.06
C ALA A 124 11.06 0.79 -6.97
N GLU A 125 10.22 0.67 -5.93
CA GLU A 125 10.19 1.58 -4.79
C GLU A 125 11.52 1.57 -4.02
N VAL A 126 12.05 0.38 -3.68
CA VAL A 126 13.35 0.25 -3.00
C VAL A 126 14.49 0.82 -3.86
N ALA A 127 14.48 0.56 -5.17
CA ALA A 127 15.49 1.12 -6.08
C ALA A 127 15.41 2.65 -6.15
N ALA A 128 14.21 3.23 -6.14
CA ALA A 128 14.02 4.68 -6.15
C ALA A 128 14.53 5.34 -4.85
N LEU A 129 14.30 4.71 -3.69
CA LEU A 129 14.84 5.19 -2.41
C LEU A 129 16.37 5.16 -2.38
N ALA A 130 16.98 4.09 -2.91
CA ALA A 130 18.43 4.00 -3.02
C ALA A 130 19.03 5.05 -3.96
N ALA A 131 18.33 5.40 -5.04
CA ALA A 131 18.76 6.43 -5.98
C ALA A 131 18.53 7.86 -5.46
N GLY A 132 17.51 8.08 -4.61
CA GLY A 132 17.18 9.37 -4.01
C GLY A 132 18.03 9.76 -2.80
N GLY A 133 18.85 8.85 -2.26
CA GLY A 133 19.74 9.11 -1.12
C GLY A 133 21.06 9.82 -1.46
N GLY A 134 21.26 10.26 -2.72
CA GLY A 134 22.51 10.83 -3.21
C GLY A 134 22.57 12.34 -3.42
N ASP A 135 21.44 13.02 -3.62
CA ASP A 135 21.40 14.45 -3.92
C ASP A 135 20.14 15.11 -3.32
N ASP A 136 20.34 16.13 -2.47
CA ASP A 136 19.37 17.15 -2.07
C ASP A 136 18.06 16.73 -1.36
N ILE A 137 18.12 16.63 -0.02
CA ILE A 137 16.98 17.09 0.81
C ILE A 137 17.12 18.61 0.95
N VAL A 138 16.74 19.33 -0.10
CA VAL A 138 16.22 20.68 0.04
C VAL A 138 14.88 20.56 0.73
N THR A 139 14.83 21.14 1.92
CA THR A 139 13.63 21.49 2.69
C THR A 139 12.55 22.07 1.78
N THR A 140 11.61 21.22 1.33
CA THR A 140 10.36 21.73 0.78
C THR A 140 9.51 22.14 1.96
N SER A 141 9.68 23.39 2.34
CA SER A 141 8.81 24.16 3.23
C SER A 141 7.35 23.98 2.78
N VAL A 142 6.61 23.15 3.51
CA VAL A 142 5.14 23.17 3.48
C VAL A 142 4.73 24.43 4.25
N GLY A 143 4.38 25.47 3.50
CA GLY A 143 4.00 26.76 4.08
C GLY A 143 3.42 27.73 3.05
N GLY A 144 2.53 27.26 2.18
CA GLY A 144 1.87 28.10 1.18
C GLY A 144 0.42 27.72 0.93
N ARG A 145 -0.50 28.30 1.72
CA ARG A 145 -1.71 29.05 1.30
C ARG A 145 -2.93 28.85 2.21
N ALA A 146 -3.36 29.95 2.83
CA ALA A 146 -4.75 30.43 3.01
C ALA A 146 -4.67 31.55 4.08
N ALA A 147 -5.25 32.75 3.98
CA ALA A 147 -6.42 33.16 3.23
C ALA A 147 -6.32 34.66 2.89
N GLU A 148 -6.85 34.96 1.71
CA GLU A 148 -7.31 36.28 1.28
C GLU A 148 -8.66 36.59 1.96
N GLU A 149 -8.91 37.88 2.18
CA GLU A 149 -10.24 38.52 2.34
C GLU A 149 -10.92 38.56 3.72
N VAL A 150 -10.79 39.71 4.43
CA VAL A 150 -11.94 40.42 5.04
C VAL A 150 -11.78 41.94 4.88
N ALA A 151 -12.54 42.46 3.93
CA ALA A 151 -13.23 43.76 3.84
C ALA A 151 -13.08 44.83 4.96
N ARG A 152 -12.70 46.03 4.48
CA ARG A 152 -13.40 47.33 4.56
C ARG A 152 -13.10 48.32 5.71
N THR A 153 -12.89 49.55 5.23
CA THR A 153 -13.26 50.88 5.78
C THR A 153 -12.43 51.48 6.92
N SER A 154 -11.55 52.45 6.59
CA SER A 154 -11.76 53.87 6.97
C SER A 154 -10.68 54.82 6.43
N VAL A 155 -11.11 55.67 5.48
CA VAL A 155 -10.84 57.12 5.29
C VAL A 155 -9.38 57.61 5.09
N PRO A 156 -9.07 58.27 3.96
CA PRO A 156 -7.94 59.18 3.85
C PRO A 156 -8.35 60.60 4.26
N ARG A 157 -7.50 61.32 5.00
CA ARG A 157 -7.63 62.78 5.12
C ARG A 157 -6.29 63.45 4.86
N GLU A 158 -6.20 64.04 3.69
CA GLU A 158 -5.14 64.94 3.24
C GLU A 158 -5.30 66.33 3.89
N ARG A 159 -4.13 66.93 4.19
CA ARG A 159 -3.75 68.37 4.33
C ARG A 159 -4.37 69.25 5.42
N VAL A 160 -3.49 70.02 6.08
CA VAL A 160 -3.39 71.51 6.16
C VAL A 160 -2.08 71.83 6.94
N SER A 161 -0.98 72.24 6.30
CA SER A 161 -0.47 73.60 6.00
C SER A 161 0.43 74.26 7.07
N ALA A 162 1.53 74.86 6.56
CA ALA A 162 2.29 76.05 7.00
C ALA A 162 2.96 76.04 8.40
N SER A 163 4.30 76.08 8.51
CA SER A 163 5.25 77.21 8.29
C SER A 163 5.32 78.24 9.43
N THR A 164 6.58 78.51 9.83
CA THR A 164 7.11 79.71 10.53
C THR A 164 6.93 79.70 12.06
N THR A 165 7.99 79.78 12.88
CA THR A 165 8.73 81.01 13.16
C THR A 165 10.01 80.72 13.98
N GLY A 166 11.17 81.17 13.50
CA GLY A 166 12.29 81.66 14.32
C GLY A 166 12.28 83.20 14.25
N PRO A 167 12.91 83.91 15.20
CA PRO A 167 14.37 83.96 15.32
C PRO A 167 14.94 83.59 16.70
#